data_AF-A0A3C0YQP6-F1
#
_entry.id   AF-A0A3C0YQP6-F1
#
_cell.length_a   1.000
_cell.length_b   1.000
_cell.length_c   1.000
_cell.angle_alpha   90.00
_cell.angle_beta   90.00
_cell.angle_gamma   90.00
#
_symmetry.space_group_name_H-M   'P 1'
#
loop_
_entity.id
_entity.type
_entity.pdbx_description
1 polymer ?
#
loop_
_entity_poly.entity_id
_entity_poly.type
_entity_poly.pdbx_seq_one_letter_code
_entity_poly.pdbx_strand_id
1 'polypeptide(L)'
;MQRHLARFGKLDANDVVGLISKVEVSIDPDTDFGVAVFSPKKMIKPFTRGQRRYIEAMVNHDLTFCTGPAGTGKTYLAVAVAVSMLKKKQIRKIVLARPAVEAGEKLGFLPGDIEAKVNPYLRPLFDSLEDMMDFAQMRKLADMDIIEVIPLAFMRGRT
;
A
#
# COMPACT_ATOMS: atom_id res chain seq x y z
N MET A 1 -1.61 24.26 -10.14
CA MET A 1 -0.50 25.21 -9.91
C MET A 1 0.23 25.57 -11.21
N GLN A 2 0.91 24.64 -11.90
CA GLN A 2 1.68 24.93 -13.13
C GLN A 2 0.86 25.58 -14.27
N ARG A 3 -0.38 25.13 -14.51
CA ARG A 3 -1.26 25.72 -15.56
C ARG A 3 -1.73 27.14 -15.25
N HIS A 4 -1.85 27.52 -13.97
CA HIS A 4 -2.25 28.87 -13.57
C HIS A 4 -1.07 29.84 -13.66
N LEU A 5 0.12 29.40 -13.22
CA LEU A 5 1.38 30.12 -13.38
C LEU A 5 1.69 30.40 -14.86
N ALA A 6 1.52 29.39 -15.72
CA ALA A 6 1.74 29.52 -17.16
C ALA A 6 0.76 30.48 -17.85
N ARG A 7 -0.41 30.75 -17.24
CA ARG A 7 -1.46 31.58 -17.84
C ARG A 7 -1.49 33.01 -17.30
N PHE A 8 -1.08 33.23 -16.05
CA PHE A 8 -1.20 34.53 -15.38
C PHE A 8 0.13 35.09 -14.84
N GLY A 9 1.23 34.32 -14.89
CA GLY A 9 2.58 34.79 -14.55
C GLY A 9 2.83 35.13 -13.08
N LYS A 10 1.80 35.10 -12.23
CA LYS A 10 1.89 35.33 -10.78
C LYS A 10 0.86 34.48 -10.05
N LEU A 11 1.16 34.17 -8.79
CA LEU A 11 0.20 33.61 -7.83
C LEU A 11 -0.10 34.68 -6.80
N ASP A 12 -1.38 34.97 -6.59
CA ASP A 12 -1.79 35.79 -5.45
C ASP A 12 -2.28 34.92 -4.28
N ALA A 13 -2.48 35.54 -3.12
CA ALA A 13 -2.93 34.84 -1.92
C ALA A 13 -4.32 34.19 -2.11
N ASN A 14 -5.17 34.77 -2.96
CA ASN A 14 -6.51 34.25 -3.22
C ASN A 14 -6.48 33.02 -4.13
N ASP A 15 -5.53 32.96 -5.07
CA ASP A 15 -5.26 31.78 -5.90
C ASP A 15 -4.80 30.61 -5.05
N VAL A 16 -3.94 30.87 -4.06
CA VAL A 16 -3.45 29.85 -3.12
C VAL A 16 -4.61 29.33 -2.26
N VAL A 17 -5.42 30.22 -1.69
CA VAL A 17 -6.61 29.85 -0.90
C VAL A 17 -7.64 29.10 -1.76
N GLY A 18 -7.86 29.53 -3.00
CA GLY A 18 -8.75 28.87 -3.96
C GLY A 18 -8.26 27.49 -4.43
N LEU A 19 -6.94 27.26 -4.44
CA LEU A 19 -6.35 25.96 -4.74
C LEU A 19 -6.37 25.04 -3.52
N ILE A 20 -6.11 25.55 -2.32
CA ILE A 20 -6.18 24.80 -1.06
C ILE A 20 -7.61 24.30 -0.83
N SER A 21 -8.61 25.18 -0.98
CA SER A 21 -10.02 24.79 -0.87
C SER A 21 -10.43 23.73 -1.90
N LYS A 22 -9.91 23.76 -3.13
CA LYS A 22 -10.12 22.68 -4.12
C LYS A 22 -9.46 21.36 -3.73
N VAL A 23 -8.36 21.39 -2.98
CA VAL A 23 -7.71 20.19 -2.43
C VAL A 23 -8.52 19.66 -1.24
N GLU A 24 -9.00 20.55 -0.36
CA GLU A 24 -9.87 20.19 0.77
C GLU A 24 -11.17 19.51 0.33
N VAL A 25 -11.76 19.91 -0.80
CA VAL A 25 -12.99 19.28 -1.35
C VAL A 25 -12.80 17.79 -1.72
N SER A 26 -11.57 17.30 -1.83
CA SER A 26 -11.29 15.87 -2.05
C SER A 26 -11.05 15.05 -0.77
N ILE A 27 -11.01 15.71 0.39
CA ILE A 27 -10.98 15.11 1.71
C ILE A 27 -12.43 15.02 2.19
N ASP A 28 -12.96 13.80 2.21
CA ASP A 28 -14.32 13.54 2.68
C ASP A 28 -14.38 13.81 4.20
N PRO A 29 -15.26 14.69 4.70
CA PRO A 29 -15.32 15.04 6.13
C PRO A 29 -15.78 13.88 7.04
N ASP A 30 -16.35 12.81 6.47
CA ASP A 30 -16.83 11.64 7.22
C ASP A 30 -15.69 10.64 7.54
N THR A 31 -14.75 11.10 8.37
CA THR A 31 -13.44 10.45 8.66
C THR A 31 -13.44 9.49 9.87
N ASP A 32 -14.56 8.89 10.22
CA ASP A 32 -14.56 7.80 11.22
C ASP A 32 -14.23 6.42 10.61
N PHE A 33 -14.18 6.33 9.29
CA PHE A 33 -13.79 5.10 8.61
C PHE A 33 -12.27 4.89 8.64
N GLY A 34 -11.82 3.81 9.31
CA GLY A 34 -10.41 3.46 9.40
C GLY A 34 -10.18 1.96 9.56
N VAL A 35 -9.00 1.52 9.13
CA VAL A 35 -8.58 0.12 9.18
C VAL A 35 -7.71 -0.09 10.41
N ALA A 36 -8.23 -0.86 11.37
CA ALA A 36 -7.50 -1.19 12.60
C ALA A 36 -6.47 -2.29 12.31
N VAL A 37 -5.20 -2.01 12.62
CA VAL A 37 -4.06 -2.94 12.46
C VAL A 37 -3.55 -3.41 13.83
N PHE A 38 -2.47 -4.19 13.88
CA PHE A 38 -1.95 -4.71 15.15
C PHE A 38 -1.35 -3.63 16.04
N SER A 39 -0.68 -2.64 15.46
CA SER A 39 -0.15 -1.49 16.19
C SER A 39 -1.27 -0.81 17.01
N PRO A 40 -1.23 -0.88 18.36
CA PRO A 40 -2.38 -0.56 19.22
C PRO A 40 -2.91 0.87 19.12
N LYS A 41 -2.11 1.81 18.59
CA LYS A 41 -2.44 3.23 18.47
C LYS A 41 -2.60 3.71 17.01
N LYS A 42 -2.44 2.82 16.02
CA LYS A 42 -2.46 3.21 14.61
C LYS A 42 -3.73 2.69 13.93
N MET A 43 -4.57 3.61 13.48
CA MET A 43 -5.68 3.33 12.58
C MET A 43 -5.34 3.92 11.22
N ILE A 44 -5.34 3.08 10.18
CA ILE A 44 -5.02 3.51 8.82
C ILE A 44 -6.30 4.07 8.19
N LYS A 45 -6.35 5.38 7.99
CA LYS A 45 -7.50 6.06 7.39
C LYS A 45 -7.27 6.35 5.91
N PRO A 46 -8.27 6.21 5.03
CA PRO A 46 -8.19 6.76 3.69
C PRO A 46 -8.22 8.29 3.74
N PHE A 47 -7.40 8.94 2.92
CA PHE A 47 -7.38 10.40 2.76
C PHE A 47 -8.33 10.90 1.67
N THR A 48 -8.75 10.03 0.76
CA THR A 48 -9.62 10.39 -0.36
C THR A 48 -10.80 9.42 -0.49
N ARG A 49 -11.89 9.89 -1.09
CA ARG A 49 -13.05 9.04 -1.42
C ARG A 49 -12.69 7.84 -2.29
N GLY A 50 -11.69 7.98 -3.17
CA GLY A 50 -11.20 6.87 -4.00
C GLY A 50 -10.55 5.76 -3.18
N GLN A 51 -9.74 6.13 -2.18
CA GLN A 51 -9.14 5.19 -1.24
C GLN A 51 -10.17 4.50 -0.36
N ARG A 52 -11.20 5.24 0.09
CA ARG A 52 -12.32 4.64 0.84
C ARG A 52 -13.03 3.57 0.01
N ARG A 53 -13.43 3.91 -1.22
CA ARG A 53 -14.05 2.94 -2.15
C ARG A 53 -13.16 1.72 -2.39
N TYR A 54 -11.84 1.92 -2.46
CA TYR A 54 -10.90 0.82 -2.62
C TYR A 54 -10.89 -0.13 -1.41
N ILE A 55 -10.89 0.42 -0.19
CA ILE A 55 -10.99 -0.39 1.04
C ILE A 55 -12.32 -1.15 1.07
N GLU A 56 -13.44 -0.47 0.79
CA GLU A 56 -14.76 -1.09 0.75
C GLU A 56 -14.84 -2.20 -0.32
N ALA A 57 -14.23 -1.99 -1.48
CA ALA A 57 -14.18 -3.00 -2.54
C ALA A 57 -13.45 -4.26 -2.08
N MET A 58 -12.30 -4.12 -1.41
CA MET A 58 -11.53 -5.26 -0.86
C MET A 58 -12.27 -6.04 0.23
N VAL A 59 -13.17 -5.41 0.98
CA VAL A 59 -13.96 -6.08 2.02
C VAL A 59 -15.15 -6.83 1.42
N ASN A 60 -15.75 -6.28 0.36
CA ASN A 60 -17.01 -6.77 -0.19
C ASN A 60 -16.85 -7.71 -1.40
N HIS A 61 -15.64 -7.87 -1.94
CA HIS A 61 -15.38 -8.69 -3.13
C HIS A 61 -14.16 -9.58 -2.91
N ASP A 62 -14.23 -10.82 -3.42
CA ASP A 62 -13.14 -11.79 -3.35
C ASP A 62 -11.90 -11.36 -4.15
N LEU A 63 -12.11 -10.59 -5.23
CA LEU A 63 -11.06 -10.09 -6.12
C LEU A 63 -11.25 -8.60 -6.41
N THR A 64 -10.23 -7.82 -6.12
CA THR A 64 -10.23 -6.36 -6.37
C THR A 64 -8.99 -5.96 -7.17
N PHE A 65 -9.20 -5.34 -8.33
CA PHE A 65 -8.14 -4.69 -9.09
C PHE A 65 -8.12 -3.20 -8.78
N CYS A 66 -6.93 -2.67 -8.50
CA CYS A 66 -6.74 -1.24 -8.27
C CYS A 66 -5.66 -0.70 -9.20
N THR A 67 -6.03 0.28 -10.01
CA THR A 67 -5.12 1.00 -10.90
C THR A 67 -4.98 2.45 -10.44
N GLY A 68 -3.81 3.03 -10.64
CA GLY A 68 -3.57 4.43 -10.34
C GLY A 68 -2.09 4.78 -10.19
N PRO A 69 -1.74 6.08 -10.20
CA PRO A 69 -0.36 6.55 -10.12
C PRO A 69 0.38 6.05 -8.87
N ALA A 70 1.72 6.07 -8.91
CA ALA A 70 2.52 5.85 -7.70
C ALA A 70 2.13 6.84 -6.59
N GLY A 71 2.23 6.41 -5.33
CA GLY A 71 1.92 7.25 -4.17
C GLY A 71 0.44 7.37 -3.79
N THR A 72 -0.51 6.77 -4.54
CA THR A 72 -1.94 6.83 -4.19
C THR A 72 -2.38 5.84 -3.11
N GLY A 73 -1.46 5.10 -2.50
CA GLY A 73 -1.74 4.20 -1.37
C GLY A 73 -2.26 2.80 -1.74
N LYS A 74 -2.24 2.41 -3.02
CA LYS A 74 -2.76 1.10 -3.48
C LYS A 74 -2.19 -0.07 -2.68
N THR A 75 -0.86 -0.21 -2.65
CA THR A 75 -0.20 -1.30 -1.92
C THR A 75 -0.39 -1.15 -0.41
N TYR A 76 -0.21 0.06 0.12
CA TYR A 76 -0.27 0.31 1.56
C TYR A 76 -1.66 0.00 2.14
N LEU A 77 -2.73 0.45 1.49
CA LEU A 77 -4.10 0.19 1.94
C LEU A 77 -4.49 -1.28 1.79
N ALA A 78 -4.00 -1.97 0.75
CA ALA A 78 -4.21 -3.41 0.59
C ALA A 78 -3.59 -4.21 1.74
N VAL A 79 -2.34 -3.90 2.08
CA VAL A 79 -1.65 -4.53 3.21
C VAL A 79 -2.38 -4.22 4.52
N ALA A 80 -2.85 -2.98 4.73
CA ALA A 80 -3.62 -2.62 5.91
C ALA A 80 -4.89 -3.44 6.07
N VAL A 81 -5.67 -3.62 5.00
CA VAL A 81 -6.88 -4.45 5.01
C VAL A 81 -6.55 -5.91 5.30
N ALA A 82 -5.54 -6.47 4.64
CA ALA A 82 -5.11 -7.85 4.86
C ALA A 82 -4.68 -8.08 6.33
N VAL A 83 -3.87 -7.18 6.89
CA VAL A 83 -3.45 -7.24 8.29
C VAL A 83 -4.65 -7.13 9.25
N SER A 84 -5.61 -6.26 8.94
CA SER A 84 -6.84 -6.13 9.73
C SER A 84 -7.66 -7.41 9.71
N MET A 85 -7.84 -8.02 8.53
CA MET A 85 -8.53 -9.30 8.38
C MET A 85 -7.82 -10.42 9.14
N LEU A 86 -6.49 -10.47 9.10
CA LEU A 86 -5.69 -11.44 9.86
C LEU A 86 -5.87 -11.25 11.37
N LYS A 87 -5.82 -9.99 11.86
CA LYS A 87 -6.07 -9.64 13.26
C LYS A 87 -7.46 -10.06 13.72
N LYS A 88 -8.48 -9.88 12.87
CA LYS A 88 -9.87 -10.30 13.10
C LYS A 88 -10.10 -11.80 12.89
N LYS A 89 -9.05 -12.57 12.56
CA LYS A 89 -9.11 -14.01 12.25
C LYS A 89 -10.05 -14.36 11.09
N GLN A 90 -10.29 -13.42 10.18
CA GLN A 90 -11.10 -13.63 8.98
C GLN A 90 -10.31 -14.38 7.90
N ILE A 91 -8.99 -14.24 7.91
CA ILE A 91 -8.06 -14.99 7.06
C ILE A 91 -7.02 -15.70 7.92
N ARG A 92 -6.41 -16.75 7.37
CA ARG A 92 -5.38 -17.55 8.06
C ARG A 92 -3.95 -17.20 7.64
N LYS A 93 -3.77 -16.62 6.45
CA LYS A 93 -2.47 -16.38 5.83
C LYS A 93 -2.53 -15.16 4.93
N ILE A 94 -1.46 -14.37 4.92
CA ILE A 94 -1.21 -13.28 3.98
C ILE A 94 -0.05 -13.68 3.09
N VAL A 95 -0.23 -13.56 1.78
CA VAL A 95 0.82 -13.78 0.80
C VAL A 95 0.97 -12.51 -0.03
N LEU A 96 2.11 -11.84 0.09
CA LEU A 96 2.43 -10.64 -0.67
C LEU A 96 3.37 -11.00 -1.81
N ALA A 97 2.89 -10.82 -3.03
CA ALA A 97 3.65 -11.08 -4.26
C ALA A 97 4.13 -9.78 -4.88
N ARG A 98 5.40 -9.75 -5.33
CA ARG A 98 5.86 -8.73 -6.27
C ARG A 98 6.53 -9.38 -7.49
N PRO A 99 6.24 -8.93 -8.72
CA PRO A 99 7.06 -9.33 -9.86
C PRO A 99 8.48 -8.77 -9.65
N ALA A 100 9.47 -9.66 -9.62
CA ALA A 100 10.88 -9.28 -9.46
C ALA A 100 11.51 -8.66 -10.73
N VAL A 101 10.78 -8.71 -11.84
CA VAL A 101 11.28 -8.32 -13.17
C VAL A 101 10.12 -7.70 -13.94
N GLU A 102 10.24 -6.44 -14.32
CA GLU A 102 9.40 -5.84 -15.36
C GLU A 102 9.72 -6.51 -16.70
N ALA A 103 8.72 -6.64 -17.57
CA ALA A 103 8.88 -7.29 -18.87
C ALA A 103 10.05 -6.67 -19.67
N GLY A 104 11.19 -7.37 -19.74
CA GLY A 104 12.30 -7.02 -20.63
C GLY A 104 13.68 -6.81 -19.98
N GLU A 105 13.82 -6.72 -18.65
CA GLU A 105 15.13 -6.53 -18.02
C GLU A 105 15.72 -7.84 -17.47
N LYS A 106 17.03 -8.07 -17.67
CA LYS A 106 17.74 -9.13 -16.92
C LYS A 106 17.87 -8.63 -15.48
N LEU A 107 17.51 -9.47 -14.50
CA LEU A 107 17.81 -9.24 -13.08
C LEU A 107 19.28 -8.78 -12.99
N GLY A 108 19.50 -7.49 -12.71
CA GLY A 108 20.76 -6.82 -12.97
C GLY A 108 21.95 -7.36 -12.16
N PHE A 109 23.11 -6.72 -12.36
CA PHE A 109 24.43 -7.09 -11.85
C PHE A 109 24.64 -6.88 -10.34
N LEU A 110 23.60 -6.93 -9.51
CA LEU A 110 23.79 -6.87 -8.05
C LEU A 110 24.65 -8.09 -7.64
N PRO A 111 25.85 -7.90 -7.05
CA PRO A 111 26.66 -9.01 -6.60
C PRO A 111 25.97 -9.72 -5.43
N GLY A 112 26.03 -11.05 -5.39
CA GLY A 112 25.40 -11.86 -4.34
C GLY A 112 24.55 -13.00 -4.88
N ASP A 113 23.96 -13.75 -3.95
CA ASP A 113 23.00 -14.82 -4.24
C ASP A 113 21.68 -14.27 -4.80
N ILE A 114 20.81 -15.18 -5.26
CA ILE A 114 19.51 -14.82 -5.84
C ILE A 114 18.66 -14.03 -4.82
N GLU A 115 18.79 -14.35 -3.55
CA GLU A 115 18.03 -13.74 -2.46
C GLU A 115 18.44 -12.27 -2.25
N ALA A 116 19.75 -11.99 -2.17
CA ALA A 116 20.32 -10.65 -2.07
C ALA A 116 19.92 -9.76 -3.27
N LYS A 117 19.72 -10.34 -4.45
CA LYS A 117 19.23 -9.62 -5.64
C LYS A 117 17.75 -9.29 -5.55
N VAL A 118 16.95 -10.13 -4.93
CA VAL A 118 15.48 -10.01 -4.90
C VAL A 118 15.00 -9.19 -3.70
N ASN A 119 15.70 -9.27 -2.57
CA ASN A 119 15.37 -8.57 -1.33
C ASN A 119 15.12 -7.06 -1.48
N PRO A 120 15.92 -6.28 -2.25
CA PRO A 120 15.66 -4.86 -2.47
C PRO A 120 14.27 -4.57 -3.07
N TYR A 121 13.75 -5.45 -3.93
CA TYR A 121 12.44 -5.29 -4.56
C TYR A 121 11.29 -5.60 -3.61
N LEU A 122 11.50 -6.51 -2.65
CA LEU A 122 10.50 -6.88 -1.65
C LEU A 122 10.44 -5.90 -0.47
N ARG A 123 11.51 -5.11 -0.26
CA ARG A 123 11.64 -4.18 0.87
C ARG A 123 10.41 -3.29 1.11
N PRO A 124 9.77 -2.66 0.11
CA PRO A 124 8.59 -1.82 0.36
C PRO A 124 7.38 -2.57 0.95
N LEU A 125 7.28 -3.88 0.71
CA LEU A 125 6.23 -4.72 1.30
C LEU A 125 6.54 -4.97 2.79
N PHE A 126 7.79 -5.25 3.13
CA PHE A 126 8.24 -5.36 4.52
C PHE A 126 8.06 -4.05 5.27
N ASP A 127 8.48 -2.93 4.69
CA ASP A 127 8.32 -1.61 5.30
C ASP A 127 6.84 -1.30 5.59
N SER A 128 5.92 -1.68 4.68
CA SER A 128 4.48 -1.52 4.90
C SER A 128 3.95 -2.38 6.06
N LEU A 129 4.49 -3.58 6.26
CA LEU A 129 4.11 -4.48 7.35
C LEU A 129 4.65 -3.97 8.71
N GLU A 130 5.92 -3.56 8.75
CA GLU A 130 6.56 -2.95 9.94
C GLU A 130 5.79 -1.71 10.43
N ASP A 131 5.16 -1.00 9.49
CA ASP A 131 4.31 0.15 9.77
C ASP A 131 3.01 -0.19 10.51
N MET A 132 2.56 -1.44 10.44
CA MET A 132 1.23 -1.90 10.87
C MET A 132 1.27 -2.87 12.05
N MET A 133 2.44 -3.46 12.31
CA MET A 133 2.70 -4.35 13.43
C MET A 133 4.15 -4.21 13.88
N ASP A 134 4.39 -4.39 15.16
CA ASP A 134 5.70 -4.34 15.77
C ASP A 134 6.61 -5.46 15.25
N PHE A 135 7.91 -5.16 15.16
CA PHE A 135 8.91 -6.02 14.51
C PHE A 135 8.90 -7.46 15.04
N ALA A 136 8.79 -7.64 16.35
CA ALA A 136 8.72 -8.96 16.98
C ALA A 136 7.49 -9.76 16.53
N GLN A 137 6.34 -9.09 16.36
CA GLN A 137 5.13 -9.73 15.88
C GLN A 137 5.24 -10.07 14.39
N MET A 138 5.74 -9.15 13.57
CA MET A 138 5.96 -9.38 12.14
C MET A 138 6.84 -10.62 11.93
N ARG A 139 7.99 -10.65 12.61
CA ARG A 139 8.93 -11.77 12.52
C ARG A 139 8.31 -13.09 12.97
N LYS A 140 7.57 -13.11 14.08
CA LYS A 140 6.87 -14.31 14.55
C LYS A 140 5.88 -14.83 13.50
N LEU A 141 5.11 -13.94 12.86
CA LEU A 141 4.13 -14.35 11.84
C LEU A 141 4.81 -14.80 10.54
N ALA A 142 5.96 -14.24 10.20
CA ALA A 142 6.78 -14.68 9.09
C ALA A 142 7.41 -16.06 9.34
N ASP A 143 7.99 -16.28 10.52
CA ASP A 143 8.59 -17.57 10.92
C ASP A 143 7.58 -18.72 10.98
N MET A 144 6.29 -18.40 11.19
CA MET A 144 5.17 -19.35 11.18
C MET A 144 4.53 -19.55 9.79
N ASP A 145 5.10 -18.95 8.74
CA ASP A 145 4.53 -18.94 7.37
C ASP A 145 3.09 -18.38 7.30
N ILE A 146 2.69 -17.55 8.27
CA ILE A 146 1.39 -16.86 8.28
C ILE A 146 1.46 -15.61 7.40
N ILE A 147 2.61 -14.94 7.36
CA ILE A 147 2.87 -13.83 6.44
C ILE A 147 4.05 -14.20 5.57
N GLU A 148 3.82 -14.29 4.27
CA GLU A 148 4.88 -14.56 3.29
C GLU A 148 5.04 -13.37 2.34
N VAL A 149 6.28 -12.96 2.12
CA VAL A 149 6.62 -11.98 1.08
C VAL A 149 7.51 -12.69 0.07
N ILE A 150 6.97 -12.97 -1.11
CA ILE A 150 7.67 -13.77 -2.11
C ILE A 150 7.60 -13.16 -3.52
N PRO A 151 8.56 -13.49 -4.39
CA PRO A 151 8.48 -13.05 -5.78
C PRO A 151 7.39 -13.82 -6.52
N LEU A 152 6.71 -13.15 -7.46
CA LEU A 152 5.60 -13.75 -8.22
C LEU A 152 5.98 -15.06 -8.93
N ALA A 153 7.23 -15.18 -9.37
CA ALA A 153 7.75 -16.39 -10.03
C ALA A 153 7.67 -17.65 -9.15
N PHE A 154 7.68 -17.50 -7.82
CA PHE A 154 7.61 -18.59 -6.84
C PHE A 154 6.17 -18.96 -6.45
N MET A 155 5.16 -18.27 -7.02
CA MET A 155 3.74 -18.60 -6.79
C MET A 155 3.29 -19.85 -7.53
N ARG A 156 3.99 -20.24 -8.61
CA ARG A 156 3.59 -21.39 -9.43
C ARG A 156 3.77 -22.69 -8.63
N GLY A 157 2.69 -23.44 -8.44
CA GLY A 157 2.70 -24.75 -7.78
C GLY A 157 2.51 -24.73 -6.25
N ARG A 158 1.97 -23.63 -5.68
CA ARG A 158 1.67 -23.49 -4.24
C ARG A 158 0.20 -23.78 -3.84
N THR A 159 -0.57 -24.39 -4.74
CA THR A 159 -1.94 -24.90 -4.50
C THR A 159 -1.92 -26.40 -4.32
#